data_AF-A0A151RGB5-F1
#
_entry.id   AF-A0A151RGB5-F1
#
_cell.length_a   1.000
_cell.length_b   1.000
_cell.length_c   1.000
_cell.angle_alpha   90.00
_cell.angle_beta   90.00
_cell.angle_gamma   90.00
#
_symmetry.space_group_name_H-M   'P 1'
#
loop_
_entity.id
_entity.type
_entity.pdbx_description
1 polymer ?
#
loop_
_entity_poly.entity_id
_entity_poly.type
_entity_poly.pdbx_seq_one_letter_code
_entity_poly.pdbx_strand_id
1 'polypeptide(L)' 'MMMALKTKNKLCFVDGTLPQPKQGDQNYKVRDRCNTLVISWLYHLLDPEIAV' A
#
# COMPACT_ATOMS: atom_id res chain seq x y z
N MET A 1 4.64 10.29 5.52
CA MET A 1 4.16 9.04 4.89
C MET A 1 3.93 7.89 5.88
N MET A 2 4.96 7.44 6.61
CA MET A 2 4.87 6.32 7.57
C MET A 2 3.75 6.49 8.62
N MET A 3 3.62 7.67 9.23
CA MET A 3 2.59 7.94 10.25
C MET A 3 1.18 7.89 9.67
N ALA A 4 0.95 8.46 8.49
CA ALA A 4 -0.34 8.42 7.80
C ALA A 4 -0.77 6.97 7.47
N LEU A 5 0.18 6.13 7.05
CA LEU A 5 -0.06 4.70 6.81
C LEU A 5 -0.32 3.92 8.11
N LYS A 6 0.40 4.24 9.20
CA LYS A 6 0.16 3.65 10.54
C LYS A 6 -1.24 3.98 11.05
N THR A 7 -1.66 5.24 11.01
CA THR A 7 -3.00 5.67 11.47
C THR A 7 -4.14 4.98 10.72
N LYS A 8 -3.89 4.55 9.46
CA LYS A 8 -4.89 3.86 8.63
C LYS A 8 -4.75 2.33 8.63
N ASN A 9 -3.87 1.75 9.45
CA ASN A 9 -3.54 0.32 9.45
C ASN A 9 -3.09 -0.19 8.06
N LYS A 10 -2.42 0.67 7.29
CA LYS A 10 -1.91 0.38 5.95
C LYS A 10 -0.40 0.17 5.91
N LEU A 11 0.31 0.41 7.01
CA LEU A 11 1.77 0.27 7.02
C LEU A 11 2.21 -1.18 6.72
N CYS A 12 1.40 -2.16 7.14
CA CYS A 12 1.68 -3.58 6.96
C CYS A 12 1.78 -4.03 5.49
N PHE A 13 1.24 -3.24 4.56
CA PHE A 13 1.33 -3.48 3.12
C PHE A 13 2.67 -3.03 2.53
N VAL A 14 3.43 -2.18 3.24
CA VAL A 14 4.71 -1.61 2.79
C VAL A 14 5.89 -2.21 3.55
N ASP A 15 5.76 -2.42 4.86
CA ASP A 15 6.84 -2.92 5.72
C ASP A 15 7.02 -4.45 5.65
N GLY A 16 6.15 -5.15 4.91
CA GLY A 16 6.22 -6.60 4.72
C GLY A 16 5.72 -7.43 5.92
N THR A 17 5.19 -6.80 6.98
CA THR A 17 4.65 -7.53 8.15
C THR A 17 3.42 -8.36 7.80
N LEU A 18 2.67 -8.00 6.74
CA LEU A 18 1.57 -8.81 6.21
C LEU A 18 2.08 -9.75 5.09
N PRO A 19 2.08 -11.09 5.29
CA PRO A 19 2.54 -12.05 4.28
C PRO A 19 1.62 -12.08 3.07
N GLN A 20 2.20 -12.22 1.88
CA GLN A 20 1.42 -12.23 0.63
C GLN A 20 0.46 -13.44 0.61
N PRO A 21 -0.86 -13.21 0.47
CA PRO A 21 -1.84 -14.28 0.35
C PRO A 21 -1.56 -15.08 -0.93
N LYS A 22 -1.79 -16.39 -0.88
CA LYS A 22 -1.62 -17.27 -2.03
C LYS A 22 -2.64 -16.94 -3.12
N GLN A 23 -2.27 -17.19 -4.38
CA GLN A 23 -3.23 -17.10 -5.48
C GLN A 23 -4.37 -18.10 -5.23
N GLY A 24 -5.60 -17.57 -5.16
CA GLY A 24 -6.81 -18.33 -4.81
C GLY A 24 -7.42 -17.98 -3.45
N ASP A 25 -6.69 -17.28 -2.59
CA ASP A 25 -7.25 -16.76 -1.34
C ASP A 25 -8.19 -15.58 -1.62
N GLN A 26 -9.35 -15.54 -0.95
CA GLN A 26 -10.29 -14.43 -1.00
C GLN A 26 -9.63 -13.09 -0.63
N ASN A 27 -8.61 -13.13 0.23
CA ASN A 27 -7.85 -11.96 0.65
C ASN A 27 -6.86 -11.45 -0.40
N TYR A 28 -6.58 -12.21 -1.46
CA TYR A 28 -5.69 -11.76 -2.54
C TYR A 28 -6.24 -10.50 -3.23
N LYS A 29 -7.52 -10.50 -3.60
CA LYS A 29 -8.18 -9.34 -4.24
C LYS A 29 -8.28 -8.14 -3.29
N VAL A 30 -8.47 -8.38 -1.99
CA VAL A 30 -8.58 -7.32 -0.99
C VAL A 30 -7.22 -6.66 -0.76
N ARG A 31 -6.14 -7.45 -0.68
CA ARG A 31 -4.77 -6.95 -0.58
C ARG A 31 -4.38 -6.17 -1.83
N ASP A 32 -4.70 -6.67 -3.02
CA ASP A 32 -4.40 -6.00 -4.29
C ASP A 32 -4.99 -4.58 -4.32
N ARG A 33 -6.27 -4.44 -3.97
CA ARG A 33 -6.93 -3.13 -3.82
C ARG A 33 -6.24 -2.23 -2.79
N CYS A 34 -5.80 -2.80 -1.66
CA CYS A 34 -5.09 -2.05 -0.64
C CYS A 34 -3.73 -1.57 -1.14
N ASN A 35 -3.00 -2.40 -1.90
CA ASN A 35 -1.75 -2.04 -2.53
C ASN A 35 -1.94 -0.90 -3.54
N THR A 36 -2.96 -0.97 -4.41
CA THR A 36 -3.27 0.11 -5.37
C THR A 36 -3.55 1.45 -4.66
N LEU A 37 -4.29 1.43 -3.56
CA LEU A 37 -4.57 2.64 -2.77
C LEU A 37 -3.31 3.23 -2.14
N VAL A 38 -2.48 2.39 -1.54
CA VAL A 38 -1.21 2.84 -0.96
C VAL A 38 -0.33 3.46 -2.05
N ILE A 39 -0.17 2.79 -3.18
CA ILE A 39 0.60 3.29 -4.34
C ILE A 39 0.05 4.63 -4.82
N SER A 40 -1.27 4.77 -4.98
CA SER A 40 -1.89 6.04 -5.37
C SER A 40 -1.57 7.17 -4.40
N TRP A 41 -1.54 6.91 -3.09
CA TRP A 41 -1.13 7.91 -2.10
C TRP A 41 0.36 8.23 -2.16
N LEU A 42 1.22 7.23 -2.39
CA LEU A 42 2.65 7.46 -2.60
C LEU A 42 2.85 8.39 -3.81
N TYR A 43 2.16 8.13 -4.92
CA TYR A 43 2.21 8.97 -6.12
C TYR A 43 1.72 10.39 -5.87
N HIS A 44 0.62 10.58 -5.15
CA HIS A 44 0.12 11.93 -4.82
C HIS A 44 1.00 12.69 -3.81
N LEU A 45 1.83 11.98 -3.04
CA LEU A 45 2.76 12.57 -2.08
C LEU A 45 4.13 12.88 -2.70
N LEU A 46 4.43 12.32 -3.87
CA LEU A 46 5.58 12.72 -4.66
C LEU A 46 5.23 14.05 -5.33
N ASP A 47 5.91 15.11 -4.91
CA ASP A 47 5.86 16.40 -5.61
C ASP A 47 6.18 16.19 -7.10
N PRO A 48 5.56 16.95 -8.03
CA PRO A 48 5.74 16.76 -9.46
C PRO A 48 7.21 16.88 -9.91
N GLU A 49 8.06 17.55 -9.12
CA GLU A 49 9.49 17.73 -9.41
C GLU A 49 10.31 16.43 -9.35
N ILE A 50 9.83 15.38 -8.69
CA ILE A 50 10.56 14.11 -8.53
C ILE A 50 10.15 13.08 -9.61
N ALA A 51 9.07 13.33 -10.35
CA ALA A 51 8.57 12.46 -11.42
C ALA A 51 9.21 12.77 -12.79
N VAL A 52 10.55 12.87 -12.82
CA VAL A 52 11.37 13.03 -14.04
C VAL A 52 11.83 11.68 -14.55
#